data_AF-A0A8S9KHC4-F1
#
_entry.id   AF-A0A8S9KHC4-F1
#
_cell.length_a   1.000
_cell.length_b   1.000
_cell.length_c   1.000
_cell.angle_alpha   90.00
_cell.angle_beta   90.00
_cell.angle_gamma   90.00
#
_symmetry.space_group_name_H-M   'P 1'
#
loop_
_entity.id
_entity.type
_entity.pdbx_description
1 polymer ?
#
loop_
_entity_poly.entity_id
_entity_poly.type
_entity_poly.pdbx_seq_one_letter_code
_entity_poly.pdbx_strand_id
1 'polypeptide(L)'
;MVQLSGEWRLCGIRSFVHFRSFFQAAKKELAQENTRLEQAAATLEKEKADLLEERDAAVEKLIRERQRLKDSRGLEVTHERERVEAAMVEKANHCFGRIRDHFTRLDAFGKAKNLYGQASGTKKCLEMIKASGTEIPQEMIDVFAEQEKLHEAEATKLCVGPLSDSDLTLSLLVLPSRFVEDRFRASFDPYGSNVNLIRPETASQLITSLEITEEPSEEPLVDVTSVPAEHVEVPEGGGLEERPGNENLEKVPAKDNPETGDTPVREEESKNVGIEDPVLV
;
A
#
# COMPACT_ATOMS: atom_id res chain seq x y z
N MET A 1 114.78 31.44 19.77
CA MET A 1 113.48 32.15 19.89
C MET A 1 112.66 31.80 18.64
N VAL A 2 111.79 30.79 18.78
CA VAL A 2 110.69 30.29 17.92
C VAL A 2 110.72 30.62 16.41
N GLN A 3 111.40 29.79 15.61
CA GLN A 3 111.07 29.56 14.19
C GLN A 3 110.06 28.40 14.10
N LEU A 4 108.79 28.66 14.39
CA LEU A 4 107.67 27.71 14.19
C LEU A 4 106.48 28.41 13.52
N SER A 5 106.72 29.38 12.64
CA SER A 5 105.65 30.25 12.11
C SER A 5 105.31 30.06 10.63
N GLY A 6 106.09 29.28 9.87
CA GLY A 6 105.90 29.06 8.42
C GLY A 6 105.11 27.79 8.07
N GLU A 7 105.52 26.63 8.60
CA GLU A 7 104.87 25.34 8.30
C GLU A 7 103.44 25.24 8.86
N TRP A 8 103.19 25.86 10.02
CA TRP A 8 101.85 25.95 10.61
C TRP A 8 100.89 26.79 9.75
N ARG A 9 101.39 27.81 9.03
CA ARG A 9 100.58 28.61 8.09
C ARG A 9 100.26 27.84 6.82
N LEU A 10 101.22 27.13 6.25
CA LEU A 10 101.01 26.28 5.06
C LEU A 10 100.08 25.09 5.34
N CYS A 11 100.20 24.47 6.52
CA CYS A 11 99.28 23.43 6.99
C CYS A 11 97.84 23.98 7.15
N GLY A 12 97.69 25.18 7.74
CA GLY A 12 96.41 25.86 7.85
C GLY A 12 95.76 26.20 6.50
N ILE A 13 96.54 26.69 5.53
CA ILE A 13 96.05 27.02 4.18
C ILE A 13 95.59 25.76 3.43
N ARG A 14 96.37 24.67 3.51
CA ARG A 14 96.03 23.41 2.83
C ARG A 14 94.79 22.74 3.43
N SER A 15 94.63 22.80 4.76
CA SER A 15 93.40 22.38 5.45
C SER A 15 92.20 23.25 5.08
N PHE A 16 92.38 24.57 4.97
CA PHE A 16 91.30 25.48 4.54
C PHE A 16 90.84 25.21 3.11
N VAL A 17 91.76 24.93 2.18
CA VAL A 17 91.41 24.58 0.79
C VAL A 17 90.65 23.25 0.73
N HIS A 18 91.08 22.25 1.49
CA HIS A 18 90.39 20.95 1.54
C HIS A 18 88.98 21.09 2.14
N PHE A 19 88.85 21.82 3.25
CA PHE A 19 87.55 22.14 3.86
C PHE A 19 86.63 22.89 2.88
N ARG A 20 87.16 23.87 2.12
CA ARG A 20 86.39 24.61 1.11
C ARG A 20 85.89 23.69 -0.01
N SER A 21 86.71 22.74 -0.45
CA SER A 21 86.33 21.77 -1.49
C SER A 21 85.24 20.80 -1.01
N PHE A 22 85.37 20.29 0.21
CA PHE A 22 84.37 19.43 0.85
C PHE A 22 83.05 20.16 1.05
N PHE A 23 83.10 21.40 1.58
CA PHE A 23 81.92 22.24 1.75
C PHE A 23 81.21 22.54 0.42
N GLN A 24 81.95 22.74 -0.67
CA GLN A 24 81.36 22.92 -2.00
C GLN A 24 80.71 21.64 -2.54
N ALA A 25 81.30 20.46 -2.30
CA ALA A 25 80.70 19.19 -2.67
C ALA A 25 79.41 18.93 -1.89
N ALA A 26 79.44 19.09 -0.56
CA ALA A 26 78.27 18.98 0.30
C ALA A 26 77.15 19.96 -0.08
N LYS A 27 77.51 21.20 -0.47
CA LYS A 27 76.52 22.18 -0.95
C LYS A 27 75.85 21.76 -2.26
N LYS A 28 76.58 21.10 -3.18
CA LYS A 28 76.02 20.58 -4.43
C LYS A 28 75.10 19.39 -4.18
N GLU A 29 75.51 18.48 -3.32
CA GLU A 29 74.71 17.33 -2.91
C GLU A 29 73.41 17.77 -2.22
N LEU A 30 73.49 18.73 -1.29
CA LEU A 30 72.32 19.33 -0.66
C LEU A 30 71.39 19.98 -1.69
N ALA A 31 71.93 20.69 -2.68
CA ALA A 31 71.12 21.31 -3.72
C ALA A 31 70.41 20.26 -4.59
N GLN A 32 71.11 19.18 -4.94
CA GLN A 32 70.52 18.08 -5.71
C GLN A 32 69.41 17.38 -4.92
N GLU A 33 69.64 17.08 -3.64
CA GLU A 33 68.63 16.45 -2.79
C GLU A 33 67.43 17.38 -2.58
N ASN A 34 67.66 18.70 -2.43
CA ASN A 34 66.57 19.67 -2.35
C ASN A 34 65.71 19.67 -3.62
N THR A 35 66.30 19.66 -4.81
CA THR A 35 65.53 19.58 -6.07
C THR A 35 64.72 18.28 -6.18
N ARG A 36 65.27 17.16 -5.71
CA ARG A 36 64.57 15.87 -5.69
C ARG A 36 63.39 15.89 -4.73
N LEU A 37 63.56 16.46 -3.54
CA LEU A 37 62.50 16.61 -2.55
C LEU A 37 61.39 17.53 -3.06
N GLU A 38 61.74 18.64 -3.73
CA GLU A 38 60.76 19.55 -4.35
C GLU A 38 59.93 18.85 -5.43
N GLN A 39 60.56 18.01 -6.27
CA GLN A 39 59.84 17.22 -7.28
C GLN A 39 58.91 16.17 -6.65
N ALA A 40 59.38 15.47 -5.61
CA ALA A 40 58.57 14.50 -4.89
C ALA A 40 57.38 15.16 -4.19
N ALA A 41 57.58 16.33 -3.57
CA ALA A 41 56.51 17.11 -2.95
C ALA A 41 55.46 17.57 -3.97
N ALA A 42 55.90 18.06 -5.14
CA ALA A 42 54.99 18.45 -6.22
C ALA A 42 54.17 17.26 -6.75
N THR A 43 54.78 16.07 -6.83
CA THR A 43 54.11 14.84 -7.27
C THR A 43 53.07 14.40 -6.24
N LEU A 44 53.43 14.42 -4.96
CA LEU A 44 52.54 14.05 -3.87
C LEU A 44 51.35 15.01 -3.75
N GLU A 45 51.56 16.32 -3.90
CA GLU A 45 50.45 17.28 -3.90
C GLU A 45 49.50 17.07 -5.10
N LYS A 46 50.03 16.67 -6.26
CA LYS A 46 49.19 16.28 -7.40
C LYS A 46 48.38 15.02 -7.11
N GLU A 47 49.03 13.94 -6.65
CA GLU A 47 48.35 12.69 -6.30
C GLU A 47 47.28 12.89 -5.23
N LYS A 48 47.57 13.74 -4.24
CA LYS A 48 46.61 14.13 -3.21
C LYS A 48 45.41 14.89 -3.79
N ALA A 49 45.62 15.77 -4.76
CA ALA A 49 44.52 16.47 -5.44
C ALA A 49 43.66 15.49 -6.24
N ASP A 50 44.28 14.61 -7.02
CA ASP A 50 43.60 13.57 -7.81
C ASP A 50 42.78 12.65 -6.89
N LEU A 51 43.34 12.20 -5.77
CA LEU A 51 42.65 11.37 -4.78
C LEU A 51 41.48 12.11 -4.12
N LEU A 52 41.60 13.40 -3.84
CA LEU A 52 40.50 14.19 -3.28
C LEU A 52 39.34 14.28 -4.29
N GLU A 53 39.63 14.53 -5.57
CA GLU A 53 38.61 14.56 -6.62
C GLU A 53 37.90 13.20 -6.77
N GLU A 54 38.64 12.10 -6.79
CA GLU A 54 38.06 10.76 -6.82
C GLU A 54 37.19 10.47 -5.59
N ARG A 55 37.64 10.90 -4.41
CA ARG A 55 36.89 10.74 -3.15
C ARG A 55 35.58 11.52 -3.19
N ASP A 56 35.59 12.75 -3.66
CA ASP A 56 34.40 13.59 -3.79
C ASP A 56 33.42 13.04 -4.83
N ALA A 57 33.91 12.61 -5.99
CA ALA A 57 33.10 11.97 -7.01
C ALA A 57 32.44 10.66 -6.50
N ALA A 58 33.19 9.86 -5.72
CA ALA A 58 32.66 8.66 -5.10
C ALA A 58 31.60 8.97 -4.03
N VAL A 59 31.80 10.00 -3.21
CA VAL A 59 30.82 10.45 -2.21
C VAL A 59 29.54 10.94 -2.90
N GLU A 60 29.64 11.73 -3.96
CA GLU A 60 28.49 12.20 -4.72
C GLU A 60 27.69 11.07 -5.36
N LYS A 61 28.37 10.02 -5.84
CA LYS A 61 27.69 8.82 -6.34
C LYS A 61 26.91 8.11 -5.22
N LEU A 62 27.48 8.00 -4.03
CA LEU A 62 26.81 7.39 -2.87
C LEU A 62 25.63 8.23 -2.37
N ILE A 63 25.72 9.56 -2.40
CA ILE A 63 24.61 10.45 -2.04
C ILE A 63 23.44 10.26 -3.01
N ARG A 64 23.72 10.27 -4.33
CA ARG A 64 22.71 10.03 -5.36
C ARG A 64 22.05 8.67 -5.21
N GLU A 65 22.83 7.61 -4.98
CA GLU A 65 22.28 6.26 -4.81
C GLU A 65 21.46 6.13 -3.53
N ARG A 66 21.91 6.74 -2.42
CA ARG A 66 21.13 6.78 -1.18
C ARG A 66 19.78 7.47 -1.40
N GLN A 67 19.76 8.58 -2.13
CA GLN A 67 18.52 9.29 -2.44
C GLN A 67 17.60 8.45 -3.34
N ARG A 68 18.15 7.83 -4.40
CA ARG A 68 17.41 6.93 -5.28
C ARG A 68 16.76 5.77 -4.51
N LEU A 69 17.50 5.14 -3.60
CA LEU A 69 16.98 4.05 -2.76
C LEU A 69 15.89 4.53 -1.80
N LYS A 70 16.07 5.72 -1.20
CA LYS A 70 15.06 6.32 -0.34
C LYS A 70 13.76 6.59 -1.12
N ASP A 71 13.86 7.19 -2.31
CA ASP A 71 12.71 7.47 -3.17
C ASP A 71 12.04 6.19 -3.66
N SER A 72 12.81 5.18 -4.07
CA SER A 72 12.28 3.87 -4.47
C SER A 72 11.48 3.21 -3.36
N ARG A 73 12.01 3.22 -2.12
CA ARG A 73 11.32 2.65 -0.96
C ARG A 73 10.08 3.46 -0.59
N GLY A 74 10.17 4.79 -0.64
CA GLY A 74 9.03 5.66 -0.36
C GLY A 74 7.90 5.44 -1.37
N LEU A 75 8.21 5.28 -2.64
CA LEU A 75 7.25 4.98 -3.70
C LEU A 75 6.54 3.65 -3.45
N GLU A 76 7.30 2.57 -3.24
CA GLU A 76 6.77 1.22 -3.00
C GLU A 76 5.84 1.18 -1.77
N VAL A 77 6.30 1.74 -0.65
CA VAL A 77 5.51 1.77 0.60
C VAL A 77 4.26 2.62 0.44
N THR A 78 4.33 3.75 -0.27
CA THR A 78 3.17 4.61 -0.49
C THR A 78 2.15 3.89 -1.39
N HIS A 79 2.60 3.29 -2.50
CA HIS A 79 1.73 2.54 -3.42
C HIS A 79 1.03 1.38 -2.72
N GLU A 80 1.77 0.58 -1.95
CA GLU A 80 1.18 -0.55 -1.22
C GLU A 80 0.19 -0.09 -0.16
N ARG A 81 0.48 1.02 0.53
CA ARG A 81 -0.46 1.56 1.51
C ARG A 81 -1.74 2.05 0.84
N GLU A 82 -1.65 2.72 -0.30
CA GLU A 82 -2.83 3.16 -1.04
C GLU A 82 -3.66 1.98 -1.54
N ARG A 83 -3.01 0.94 -2.06
CA ARG A 83 -3.68 -0.30 -2.47
C ARG A 83 -4.44 -0.94 -1.30
N VAL A 84 -3.81 -1.04 -0.14
CA VAL A 84 -4.43 -1.57 1.08
C VAL A 84 -5.56 -0.66 1.54
N GLU A 85 -5.35 0.66 1.59
CA GLU A 85 -6.35 1.65 1.98
C GLU A 85 -7.59 1.58 1.08
N ALA A 86 -7.40 1.46 -0.24
CA ALA A 86 -8.48 1.28 -1.22
C ALA A 86 -9.27 -0.02 -0.98
N ALA A 87 -8.58 -1.15 -0.83
CA ALA A 87 -9.23 -2.45 -0.55
C ALA A 87 -10.01 -2.43 0.78
N MET A 88 -9.50 -1.70 1.78
CA MET A 88 -10.15 -1.55 3.06
C MET A 88 -11.38 -0.64 2.99
N VAL A 89 -11.31 0.44 2.23
CA VAL A 89 -12.45 1.32 1.93
C VAL A 89 -13.54 0.54 1.20
N GLU A 90 -13.18 -0.28 0.21
CA GLU A 90 -14.12 -1.15 -0.49
C GLU A 90 -14.81 -2.13 0.46
N LYS A 91 -14.02 -2.82 1.30
CA LYS A 91 -14.57 -3.74 2.32
C LYS A 91 -15.49 -3.03 3.30
N ALA A 92 -15.11 -1.84 3.75
CA ALA A 92 -15.95 -1.02 4.64
C ALA A 92 -17.26 -0.61 3.95
N ASN A 93 -17.20 -0.16 2.70
CA ASN A 93 -18.38 0.21 1.91
C ASN A 93 -19.33 -0.97 1.73
N HIS A 94 -18.80 -2.17 1.45
CA HIS A 94 -19.59 -3.39 1.38
C HIS A 94 -20.30 -3.70 2.71
N CYS A 95 -19.58 -3.53 3.82
CA CYS A 95 -20.11 -3.68 5.17
C CYS A 95 -21.27 -2.71 5.45
N PHE A 96 -21.05 -1.43 5.19
CA PHE A 96 -22.06 -0.39 5.35
C PHE A 96 -23.26 -0.61 4.41
N GLY A 97 -23.04 -1.14 3.21
CA GLY A 97 -24.11 -1.54 2.30
C GLY A 97 -25.04 -2.58 2.92
N ARG A 98 -24.49 -3.65 3.51
CA ARG A 98 -25.27 -4.69 4.20
C ARG A 98 -26.02 -4.16 5.42
N ILE A 99 -25.38 -3.31 6.21
CA ILE A 99 -26.02 -2.67 7.37
C ILE A 99 -27.20 -1.79 6.91
N ARG A 100 -27.02 -0.98 5.85
CA ARG A 100 -28.08 -0.13 5.30
C ARG A 100 -29.25 -0.96 4.79
N ASP A 101 -29.00 -2.00 4.00
CA ASP A 101 -30.04 -2.93 3.52
C ASP A 101 -30.82 -3.55 4.68
N HIS A 102 -30.12 -4.00 5.71
CA HIS A 102 -30.74 -4.56 6.91
C HIS A 102 -31.69 -3.56 7.58
N PHE A 103 -31.27 -2.29 7.76
CA PHE A 103 -32.13 -1.25 8.31
C PHE A 103 -33.33 -0.92 7.41
N THR A 104 -33.17 -0.91 6.09
CA THR A 104 -34.28 -0.72 5.15
C THR A 104 -35.31 -1.84 5.26
N ARG A 105 -34.86 -3.09 5.40
CA ARG A 105 -35.74 -4.25 5.60
C ARG A 105 -36.43 -4.22 6.97
N LEU A 106 -35.71 -3.83 8.03
CA LEU A 106 -36.28 -3.62 9.36
C LEU A 106 -37.38 -2.54 9.36
N ASP A 107 -37.16 -1.42 8.67
CA ASP A 107 -38.17 -0.36 8.55
C ASP A 107 -39.43 -0.87 7.84
N ALA A 108 -39.27 -1.59 6.73
CA ALA A 108 -40.39 -2.23 6.03
C ALA A 108 -41.13 -3.25 6.91
N PHE A 109 -40.39 -4.07 7.66
CA PHE A 109 -40.95 -5.01 8.62
C PHE A 109 -41.75 -4.30 9.73
N GLY A 110 -41.22 -3.19 10.27
CA GLY A 110 -41.90 -2.38 11.27
C GLY A 110 -43.22 -1.79 10.75
N LYS A 111 -43.24 -1.32 9.50
CA LYS A 111 -44.45 -0.83 8.82
C LYS A 111 -45.50 -1.95 8.67
N ALA A 112 -45.09 -3.12 8.18
CA ALA A 112 -45.97 -4.28 8.03
C ALA A 112 -46.55 -4.73 9.38
N LYS A 113 -45.73 -4.77 10.45
CA LYS A 113 -46.19 -5.10 11.81
C LYS A 113 -47.18 -4.07 12.36
N ASN A 114 -46.99 -2.79 12.08
CA ASN A 114 -47.92 -1.75 12.48
C ASN A 114 -49.28 -1.92 11.77
N LEU A 115 -49.28 -2.11 10.45
CA LEU A 115 -50.50 -2.36 9.67
C LEU A 115 -51.23 -3.62 10.13
N TYR A 116 -50.49 -4.71 10.40
CA TYR A 116 -51.04 -5.91 11.03
C TYR A 116 -51.73 -5.59 12.37
N GLY A 117 -51.06 -4.85 13.25
CA GLY A 117 -51.62 -4.44 14.54
C GLY A 117 -52.87 -3.58 14.41
N GLN A 118 -52.91 -2.67 13.42
CA GLN A 118 -54.08 -1.84 13.13
C GLN A 118 -55.26 -2.67 12.62
N ALA A 119 -55.03 -3.59 11.67
CA ALA A 119 -56.07 -4.46 11.13
C ALA A 119 -56.62 -5.40 12.21
N SER A 120 -55.74 -6.07 12.96
CA SER A 120 -56.11 -6.98 14.05
C SER A 120 -56.86 -6.24 15.17
N GLY A 121 -56.36 -5.06 15.57
CA GLY A 121 -57.00 -4.21 16.58
C GLY A 121 -58.40 -3.73 16.15
N THR A 122 -58.52 -3.23 14.91
CA THR A 122 -59.79 -2.77 14.35
C THR A 122 -60.81 -3.89 14.23
N LYS A 123 -60.40 -5.05 13.69
CA LYS A 123 -61.23 -6.26 13.62
C LYS A 123 -61.80 -6.61 14.99
N LYS A 124 -60.93 -6.69 16.00
CA LYS A 124 -61.33 -7.05 17.37
C LYS A 124 -62.30 -6.04 17.99
N CYS A 125 -62.12 -4.76 17.73
CA CYS A 125 -63.07 -3.73 18.13
C CYS A 125 -64.45 -3.90 17.46
N LEU A 126 -64.48 -4.16 16.15
CA LEU A 126 -65.73 -4.39 15.40
C LEU A 126 -66.45 -5.67 15.89
N GLU A 127 -65.71 -6.74 16.17
CA GLU A 127 -66.24 -7.97 16.77
C GLU A 127 -66.89 -7.70 18.14
N MET A 128 -66.26 -6.90 18.99
CA MET A 128 -66.82 -6.52 20.30
C MET A 128 -68.08 -5.66 20.18
N ILE A 129 -68.11 -4.69 19.25
CA ILE A 129 -69.28 -3.84 19.02
C ILE A 129 -70.46 -4.68 18.49
N LYS A 130 -70.18 -5.58 17.55
CA LYS A 130 -71.16 -6.55 17.05
C LYS A 130 -71.69 -7.46 18.17
N ALA A 131 -70.81 -7.98 19.02
CA ALA A 131 -71.19 -8.79 20.18
C ALA A 131 -72.03 -8.02 21.21
N SER A 132 -71.91 -6.69 21.26
CA SER A 132 -72.70 -5.81 22.13
C SER A 132 -74.11 -5.51 21.58
N GLY A 133 -74.49 -6.08 20.44
CA GLY A 133 -75.83 -5.97 19.87
C GLY A 133 -76.01 -4.86 18.84
N THR A 134 -74.92 -4.22 18.39
CA THR A 134 -74.97 -3.26 17.27
C THR A 134 -74.92 -4.01 15.94
N GLU A 135 -75.77 -3.65 14.97
CA GLU A 135 -75.74 -4.22 13.62
C GLU A 135 -74.52 -3.72 12.84
N ILE A 136 -73.41 -4.46 12.94
CA ILE A 136 -72.23 -4.31 12.07
C ILE A 136 -72.26 -5.40 11.00
N PRO A 137 -72.20 -5.03 9.69
CA PRO A 137 -72.11 -5.98 8.59
C PRO A 137 -70.89 -6.90 8.75
N GLN A 138 -71.08 -8.21 8.54
CA GLN A 138 -69.98 -9.19 8.68
C GLN A 138 -68.89 -8.94 7.64
N GLU A 139 -69.28 -8.47 6.46
CA GLU A 139 -68.39 -8.15 5.34
C GLU A 139 -67.33 -7.11 5.77
N MET A 140 -67.70 -6.17 6.65
CA MET A 140 -66.76 -5.18 7.18
C MET A 140 -65.69 -5.82 8.06
N ILE A 141 -66.07 -6.81 8.90
CA ILE A 141 -65.14 -7.55 9.75
C ILE A 141 -64.22 -8.44 8.89
N ASP A 142 -64.78 -9.08 7.86
CA ASP A 142 -64.05 -9.96 6.96
C ASP A 142 -62.96 -9.21 6.18
N VAL A 143 -63.21 -7.96 5.78
CA VAL A 143 -62.18 -7.09 5.16
C VAL A 143 -60.96 -6.93 6.07
N PHE A 144 -61.16 -6.66 7.36
CA PHE A 144 -60.05 -6.53 8.31
C PHE A 144 -59.40 -7.88 8.66
N ALA A 145 -60.14 -8.98 8.60
CA ALA A 145 -59.59 -10.33 8.77
C ALA A 145 -58.64 -10.70 7.60
N GLU A 146 -59.02 -10.37 6.37
CA GLU A 146 -58.13 -10.57 5.21
C GLU A 146 -56.92 -9.62 5.26
N GLN A 147 -57.10 -8.35 5.67
CA GLN A 147 -55.98 -7.42 5.88
C GLN A 147 -55.02 -7.90 6.96
N GLU A 148 -55.53 -8.40 8.09
CA GLU A 148 -54.73 -8.99 9.16
C GLU A 148 -53.85 -10.12 8.60
N LYS A 149 -54.44 -11.05 7.87
CA LYS A 149 -53.72 -12.18 7.26
C LYS A 149 -52.69 -11.75 6.21
N LEU A 150 -53.02 -10.77 5.38
CA LEU A 150 -52.11 -10.23 4.36
C LEU A 150 -50.89 -9.58 5.00
N HIS A 151 -51.08 -8.70 5.99
CA HIS A 151 -49.98 -8.02 6.66
C HIS A 151 -49.20 -8.94 7.60
N GLU A 152 -49.82 -9.98 8.16
CA GLU A 152 -49.13 -11.03 8.90
C GLU A 152 -48.16 -11.80 7.99
N ALA A 153 -48.62 -12.21 6.81
CA ALA A 153 -47.79 -12.89 5.82
C ALA A 153 -46.66 -12.00 5.32
N GLU A 154 -46.94 -10.71 5.05
CA GLU A 154 -45.95 -9.72 4.66
C GLU A 154 -44.90 -9.49 5.76
N ALA A 155 -45.31 -9.32 7.01
CA ALA A 155 -44.40 -9.18 8.14
C ALA A 155 -43.53 -10.44 8.31
N THR A 156 -44.11 -11.63 8.13
CA THR A 156 -43.35 -12.88 8.22
C THR A 156 -42.28 -12.97 7.11
N LYS A 157 -42.62 -12.55 5.89
CA LYS A 157 -41.68 -12.48 4.76
C LYS A 157 -40.56 -11.46 4.97
N LEU A 158 -40.87 -10.32 5.59
CA LEU A 158 -39.93 -9.23 5.85
C LEU A 158 -39.09 -9.43 7.11
N CYS A 159 -39.38 -10.48 7.89
CA CYS A 159 -38.65 -10.77 9.12
C CYS A 159 -37.14 -10.89 8.84
N VAL A 160 -36.36 -10.12 9.60
CA VAL A 160 -34.91 -10.06 9.50
C VAL A 160 -34.31 -10.42 10.84
N GLY A 161 -33.38 -11.39 10.82
CA GLY A 161 -32.58 -11.75 12.00
C GLY A 161 -31.54 -10.68 12.33
N PRO A 162 -30.89 -10.76 13.51
CA PRO A 162 -29.84 -9.82 13.91
C PRO A 162 -28.71 -9.72 12.89
N LEU A 163 -28.07 -8.54 12.82
CA LEU A 163 -26.83 -8.36 12.06
C LEU A 163 -25.75 -9.32 12.55
N SER A 164 -24.91 -9.78 11.62
CA SER A 164 -23.75 -10.60 11.97
C SER A 164 -22.65 -9.74 12.60
N ASP A 165 -21.95 -10.26 13.60
CA ASP A 165 -20.76 -9.61 14.18
C ASP A 165 -19.65 -9.34 13.15
N SER A 166 -19.60 -10.16 12.09
CA SER A 166 -18.68 -9.94 10.96
C SER A 166 -18.98 -8.66 10.18
N ASP A 167 -20.22 -8.16 10.25
CA ASP A 167 -20.64 -6.91 9.61
C ASP A 167 -20.34 -5.69 10.49
N LEU A 168 -20.03 -5.91 11.76
CA LEU A 168 -19.73 -4.86 12.74
C LEU A 168 -18.24 -4.70 12.99
N THR A 169 -17.43 -5.65 12.54
CA THR A 169 -15.98 -5.68 12.75
C THR A 169 -15.24 -5.10 11.56
N LEU A 170 -14.94 -3.79 11.61
CA LEU A 170 -14.02 -3.14 10.69
C LEU A 170 -12.67 -2.90 11.37
N SER A 171 -11.61 -3.49 10.85
CA SER A 171 -10.24 -3.07 11.19
C SER A 171 -9.87 -1.94 10.26
N LEU A 172 -9.95 -0.68 10.67
CA LEU A 172 -9.49 0.45 9.86
C LEU A 172 -7.98 0.69 10.04
N LEU A 173 -7.24 0.85 8.94
CA LEU A 173 -5.81 1.17 8.94
C LEU A 173 -5.61 2.69 9.03
N VAL A 174 -6.04 3.30 10.13
CA VAL A 174 -5.91 4.76 10.37
C VAL A 174 -4.55 5.11 10.99
N LEU A 175 -3.51 4.30 10.78
CA LEU A 175 -2.19 4.62 11.33
C LEU A 175 -1.40 5.44 10.31
N PRO A 176 -1.02 6.70 10.61
CA PRO A 176 -0.08 7.44 9.80
C PRO A 176 1.23 6.65 9.72
N SER A 177 1.64 6.27 8.52
CA SER A 177 2.95 5.66 8.34
C SER A 177 3.94 6.76 8.01
N ARG A 178 4.99 6.87 8.83
CA ARG A 178 6.12 7.79 8.60
C ARG A 178 6.89 7.52 7.29
N PHE A 179 6.58 6.42 6.62
CA PHE A 179 7.22 6.00 5.37
C PHE A 179 6.34 6.29 4.14
N VAL A 180 5.14 6.82 4.35
CA VAL A 180 4.25 7.32 3.29
C VAL A 180 4.68 8.74 3.00
N GLU A 181 4.88 9.04 1.73
CA GLU A 181 5.31 10.37 1.31
C GLU A 181 4.30 10.95 0.33
N ASP A 182 3.69 12.08 0.72
CA ASP A 182 2.61 12.73 -0.04
C ASP A 182 3.03 13.13 -1.46
N ARG A 183 4.34 13.36 -1.68
CA ARG A 183 4.88 13.64 -3.02
C ARG A 183 4.63 12.51 -4.02
N PHE A 184 4.51 11.26 -3.57
CA PHE A 184 4.18 10.13 -4.42
C PHE A 184 2.67 9.96 -4.57
N ARG A 185 1.87 10.35 -3.56
CA ARG A 185 0.40 10.29 -3.62
C ARG A 185 -0.18 11.01 -4.83
N ALA A 186 0.33 12.21 -5.13
CA ALA A 186 -0.12 13.00 -6.27
C ALA A 186 0.16 12.36 -7.65
N SER A 187 1.07 11.38 -7.71
CA SER A 187 1.40 10.64 -8.94
C SER A 187 0.56 9.39 -9.15
N PHE A 188 -0.15 8.92 -8.12
CA PHE A 188 -1.01 7.75 -8.24
C PHE A 188 -2.35 8.16 -8.84
N ASP A 189 -2.79 7.42 -9.86
CA ASP A 189 -4.15 7.51 -10.36
C ASP A 189 -5.05 6.64 -9.48
N PRO A 190 -5.93 7.23 -8.64
CA PRO A 190 -6.81 6.47 -7.76
C PRO A 190 -7.82 5.60 -8.50
N TYR A 191 -8.02 5.81 -9.81
CA TYR A 191 -8.91 5.03 -10.66
C TYR A 191 -8.18 4.02 -11.55
N GLY A 192 -6.85 3.94 -11.45
CA GLY A 192 -6.03 2.90 -12.07
C GLY A 192 -6.09 2.89 -13.59
N SER A 193 -5.40 3.84 -14.24
CA SER A 193 -5.05 3.68 -15.65
C SER A 193 -4.19 2.42 -15.84
N ASN A 194 -4.78 1.39 -16.43
CA ASN A 194 -4.11 0.10 -16.76
C ASN A 194 -3.01 0.25 -17.83
N VAL A 195 -2.65 1.47 -18.23
CA VAL A 195 -1.71 1.77 -19.32
C VAL A 195 -0.34 1.10 -19.14
N ASN A 196 0.10 0.90 -17.90
CA ASN A 196 1.38 0.22 -17.61
C ASN A 196 1.25 -1.31 -17.48
N LEU A 197 0.04 -1.86 -17.42
CA LEU A 197 -0.24 -3.30 -17.41
C LEU A 197 -0.41 -3.88 -18.82
N ILE A 198 -0.77 -3.02 -19.79
CA ILE A 198 -0.87 -3.42 -21.19
C ILE A 198 0.55 -3.44 -21.76
N ARG A 199 0.99 -4.62 -22.21
CA ARG A 199 2.27 -4.76 -22.90
C ARG A 199 2.27 -3.83 -24.13
N PRO A 200 3.33 -3.06 -24.41
CA PRO A 200 3.37 -2.11 -25.53
C PRO A 200 2.96 -2.72 -26.88
N GLU A 201 3.28 -4.01 -27.10
CA GLU A 201 2.89 -4.75 -28.29
C GLU A 201 1.37 -4.97 -28.38
N THR A 202 0.69 -5.17 -27.26
CA THR A 202 -0.77 -5.33 -27.19
C THR A 202 -1.49 -3.99 -27.37
N ALA A 203 -0.94 -2.90 -26.84
CA ALA A 203 -1.48 -1.55 -27.05
C ALA A 203 -1.41 -1.14 -28.53
N SER A 204 -0.32 -1.49 -29.22
CA SER A 204 -0.12 -1.17 -30.63
C SER A 204 -1.16 -1.84 -31.54
N GLN A 205 -1.53 -3.10 -31.28
CA GLN A 205 -2.52 -3.85 -32.07
C GLN A 205 -3.95 -3.29 -31.94
N LEU A 206 -4.30 -2.72 -30.77
CA LEU A 206 -5.59 -2.09 -30.55
C LEU A 206 -5.72 -0.75 -31.32
N ILE A 207 -4.63 0.01 -31.41
CA ILE A 207 -4.60 1.28 -32.14
C ILE A 207 -4.74 1.02 -33.66
N THR A 208 -4.06 0.00 -34.19
CA THR A 208 -4.17 -0.35 -35.62
C THR A 208 -5.57 -0.84 -36.00
N SER A 209 -6.32 -1.41 -35.06
CA SER A 209 -7.68 -1.89 -35.31
C SER A 209 -8.71 -0.75 -35.43
N LEU A 210 -8.40 0.44 -34.88
CA LEU A 210 -9.28 1.60 -34.94
C LEU A 210 -9.08 2.43 -36.22
N GLU A 211 -7.90 2.39 -36.83
CA GLU A 211 -7.53 3.19 -38.02
C GLU A 211 -8.02 2.59 -39.37
N ILE A 212 -8.80 1.51 -39.36
CA ILE A 212 -9.31 0.85 -40.59
C ILE A 212 -10.80 1.16 -40.85
N THR A 213 -11.49 1.87 -39.95
CA THR A 213 -12.93 2.21 -40.13
C THR A 213 -13.15 3.72 -40.27
N GLU A 214 -12.44 4.36 -41.20
CA GLU A 214 -12.85 5.67 -41.72
C GLU A 214 -12.21 5.91 -43.10
N GLU A 215 -12.87 5.41 -44.16
CA GLU A 215 -12.90 6.17 -45.42
C GLU A 215 -14.28 6.07 -46.08
N PRO A 216 -14.79 7.18 -46.63
CA PRO A 216 -16.18 7.33 -47.04
C PRO A 216 -16.46 6.85 -48.47
N SER A 217 -17.62 6.21 -48.60
CA SER A 217 -18.49 6.12 -49.78
C SER A 217 -18.15 7.00 -51.00
N GLU A 218 -17.79 6.35 -52.11
CA GLU A 218 -18.16 6.78 -53.46
C GLU A 218 -18.66 5.57 -54.27
N GLU A 219 -19.94 5.59 -54.65
CA GLU A 219 -20.53 4.66 -55.64
C GLU A 219 -20.00 4.98 -57.05
N PRO A 220 -19.94 3.98 -57.96
CA PRO A 220 -20.94 4.01 -59.03
C PRO A 220 -21.51 2.64 -59.45
N LEU A 221 -22.79 2.71 -59.84
CA LEU A 221 -23.65 1.73 -60.50
C LEU A 221 -22.99 0.78 -61.52
N VAL A 222 -23.18 -0.54 -61.34
CA VAL A 222 -23.54 -1.46 -62.44
C VAL A 222 -24.45 -2.59 -61.92
N ASP A 223 -25.60 -2.72 -62.59
CA ASP A 223 -26.65 -3.73 -62.46
C ASP A 223 -26.23 -5.06 -63.11
N VAL A 224 -26.26 -6.19 -62.38
CA VAL A 224 -26.56 -7.53 -62.93
C VAL A 224 -27.19 -8.43 -61.86
N THR A 225 -28.50 -8.63 -62.01
CA THR A 225 -29.32 -9.75 -61.52
C THR A 225 -28.64 -11.13 -61.45
N SER A 226 -28.83 -11.89 -60.34
CA SER A 226 -29.12 -13.35 -60.32
C SER A 226 -29.33 -13.93 -58.90
N VAL A 227 -30.58 -14.37 -58.67
CA VAL A 227 -31.24 -15.35 -57.77
C VAL A 227 -30.39 -16.26 -56.83
N PRO A 228 -30.92 -16.64 -55.63
CA PRO A 228 -30.24 -17.47 -54.62
C PRO A 228 -30.49 -18.99 -54.80
N ALA A 229 -29.62 -19.82 -54.22
CA ALA A 229 -29.85 -21.26 -54.06
C ALA A 229 -29.56 -21.71 -52.61
N GLU A 230 -30.61 -22.19 -51.94
CA GLU A 230 -30.72 -23.46 -51.18
C GLU A 230 -29.43 -24.29 -51.00
N HIS A 231 -29.12 -25.01 -49.92
CA HIS A 231 -29.91 -25.57 -48.82
C HIS A 231 -28.96 -26.33 -47.84
N VAL A 232 -29.49 -26.69 -46.64
CA VAL A 232 -29.26 -27.96 -45.89
C VAL A 232 -27.94 -28.04 -45.07
N GLU A 233 -27.84 -28.47 -43.81
CA GLU A 233 -28.75 -29.01 -42.77
C GLU A 233 -28.00 -28.98 -41.42
N VAL A 234 -28.75 -28.91 -40.31
CA VAL A 234 -28.33 -29.25 -38.94
C VAL A 234 -28.84 -30.68 -38.65
N PRO A 235 -28.15 -31.50 -37.83
CA PRO A 235 -28.71 -31.85 -36.51
C PRO A 235 -27.61 -31.86 -35.42
N GLU A 236 -27.77 -31.24 -34.25
CA GLU A 236 -28.68 -31.54 -33.14
C GLU A 236 -28.34 -32.85 -32.38
N GLY A 237 -28.08 -32.73 -31.08
CA GLY A 237 -28.34 -33.80 -30.11
C GLY A 237 -27.19 -34.16 -29.16
N GLY A 238 -27.37 -33.88 -27.85
CA GLY A 238 -26.62 -34.54 -26.79
C GLY A 238 -26.50 -33.79 -25.46
N GLY A 239 -27.62 -33.54 -24.77
CA GLY A 239 -27.63 -33.22 -23.34
C GLY A 239 -27.99 -34.45 -22.50
N LEU A 240 -27.49 -34.51 -21.25
CA LEU A 240 -28.05 -35.14 -20.02
C LEU A 240 -26.94 -35.16 -18.93
N GLU A 241 -27.07 -34.36 -17.87
CA GLU A 241 -27.47 -34.71 -16.47
C GLU A 241 -26.28 -35.10 -15.54
N GLU A 242 -25.94 -34.28 -14.53
CA GLU A 242 -26.30 -34.34 -13.08
C GLU A 242 -25.87 -35.63 -12.32
N ARG A 243 -24.81 -35.59 -11.49
CA ARG A 243 -24.75 -35.43 -9.99
C ARG A 243 -24.61 -36.81 -9.25
N PRO A 244 -24.45 -36.94 -7.90
CA PRO A 244 -23.48 -36.42 -6.91
C PRO A 244 -22.91 -37.50 -5.91
N GLY A 245 -22.02 -37.09 -4.97
CA GLY A 245 -22.13 -37.44 -3.53
C GLY A 245 -21.23 -38.50 -2.85
N ASN A 246 -20.47 -38.07 -1.81
CA ASN A 246 -20.31 -38.60 -0.42
C ASN A 246 -18.99 -38.05 0.19
N GLU A 247 -18.83 -37.55 1.42
CA GLU A 247 -19.34 -37.74 2.78
C GLU A 247 -18.69 -38.88 3.61
N ASN A 248 -17.82 -38.44 4.53
CA ASN A 248 -17.79 -38.72 5.98
C ASN A 248 -16.76 -39.69 6.62
N LEU A 249 -16.55 -39.42 7.93
CA LEU A 249 -15.81 -40.12 9.02
C LEU A 249 -14.51 -39.39 9.46
N GLU A 250 -14.22 -39.03 10.74
CA GLU A 250 -14.88 -39.28 12.03
C GLU A 250 -14.19 -38.48 13.20
N LYS A 251 -15.01 -37.99 14.14
CA LYS A 251 -14.84 -37.55 15.58
C LYS A 251 -13.49 -37.62 16.36
N VAL A 252 -13.02 -36.45 16.87
CA VAL A 252 -12.90 -35.91 18.29
C VAL A 252 -12.70 -36.93 19.45
N PRO A 253 -11.88 -36.75 20.55
CA PRO A 253 -11.92 -35.57 21.47
C PRO A 253 -10.71 -35.14 22.35
N ALA A 254 -10.76 -33.85 22.74
CA ALA A 254 -10.55 -33.17 24.06
C ALA A 254 -9.37 -33.49 25.04
N LYS A 255 -9.04 -32.45 25.84
CA LYS A 255 -8.31 -32.39 27.14
C LYS A 255 -6.84 -31.93 27.06
N ASP A 256 -6.25 -31.07 27.91
CA ASP A 256 -6.60 -30.37 29.16
C ASP A 256 -5.63 -29.17 29.32
N ASN A 257 -6.02 -28.11 30.04
CA ASN A 257 -5.11 -27.16 30.71
C ASN A 257 -5.06 -27.52 32.21
N PRO A 258 -3.90 -27.37 32.87
CA PRO A 258 -3.79 -26.52 34.08
C PRO A 258 -2.45 -25.73 34.12
N GLU A 259 -2.41 -24.44 34.50
CA GLU A 259 -2.40 -23.83 35.85
C GLU A 259 -1.01 -23.81 36.55
N THR A 260 -0.65 -22.62 37.09
CA THR A 260 0.40 -22.33 38.13
C THR A 260 1.86 -22.32 37.63
N GLY A 261 2.78 -21.41 37.98
CA GLY A 261 2.92 -20.35 38.97
C GLY A 261 4.42 -20.24 39.35
N ASP A 262 4.84 -19.05 39.80
CA ASP A 262 6.10 -18.70 40.51
C ASP A 262 7.45 -18.45 39.76
N THR A 263 7.75 -17.15 39.64
CA THR A 263 9.04 -16.40 39.79
C THR A 263 9.96 -16.89 40.94
N PRO A 264 11.20 -16.38 41.21
CA PRO A 264 11.89 -15.15 40.74
C PRO A 264 13.43 -15.26 40.47
N VAL A 265 14.06 -14.25 39.84
CA VAL A 265 15.41 -13.78 40.22
C VAL A 265 15.48 -12.25 40.10
N ARG A 266 16.15 -11.67 41.09
CA ARG A 266 16.26 -10.28 41.54
C ARG A 266 17.68 -9.78 41.24
N GLU A 267 17.84 -8.51 40.91
CA GLU A 267 18.97 -7.61 41.28
C GLU A 267 18.61 -6.18 40.84
N GLU A 268 18.13 -5.37 41.78
CA GLU A 268 18.85 -4.23 42.42
C GLU A 268 18.70 -2.92 41.61
N GLU A 269 17.79 -2.05 42.05
CA GLU A 269 18.01 -0.94 43.01
C GLU A 269 18.77 0.25 42.40
N SER A 270 18.02 1.31 42.08
CA SER A 270 18.39 2.66 42.50
C SER A 270 17.12 3.44 42.85
N LYS A 271 17.04 3.82 44.13
CA LYS A 271 15.97 4.62 44.73
C LYS A 271 16.15 6.10 44.41
N ASN A 272 15.05 6.71 43.98
CA ASN A 272 14.40 7.94 44.45
C ASN A 272 15.26 9.16 44.84
N VAL A 273 14.89 10.34 44.32
CA VAL A 273 14.05 11.38 45.00
C VAL A 273 14.23 12.71 44.25
N GLY A 274 13.14 13.44 44.01
CA GLY A 274 13.24 14.86 43.68
C GLY A 274 12.03 15.43 42.95
N ILE A 275 10.90 15.52 43.65
CA ILE A 275 9.83 16.49 43.36
C ILE A 275 10.45 17.88 43.44
N GLU A 276 10.29 18.75 42.44
CA GLU A 276 9.93 20.18 42.59
C GLU A 276 9.43 20.73 41.25
N ASP A 277 8.22 21.30 41.29
CA ASP A 277 7.61 22.16 40.27
C ASP A 277 8.10 23.60 40.50
N PRO A 278 8.34 24.39 39.45
CA PRO A 278 8.05 25.82 39.57
C PRO A 278 7.29 26.38 38.35
N VAL A 279 6.05 26.77 38.62
CA VAL A 279 5.38 27.90 37.98
C VAL A 279 6.20 29.18 38.22
N LEU A 280 6.59 29.89 37.17
CA LEU A 280 6.78 31.35 37.20
C LEU A 280 6.58 31.97 35.80
N VAL A 281 5.53 32.81 35.75
CA VAL A 281 5.32 34.08 35.00
C VAL A 281 5.64 34.12 33.50
#